data_AF-A0A1Y4FED5-F1
#
_entry.id   AF-A0A1Y4FED5-F1
#
_cell.length_a   1.000
_cell.length_b   1.000
_cell.length_c   1.000
_cell.angle_alpha   90.00
_cell.angle_beta   90.00
_cell.angle_gamma   90.00
#
_symmetry.space_group_name_H-M   'P 1'
#
loop_
_entity.id
_entity.type
_entity.pdbx_description
1 polymer ?
#
loop_
_entity_poly.entity_id
_entity_poly.type
_entity_poly.pdbx_seq_one_letter_code
_entity_poly.pdbx_strand_id
1 'polypeptide(L)'
;MDLTGQKYGRLTVIEKAIPHITPKGRKIYMWKCICDCGNETVVSTSGLRGKQVQSCGCLQRERVHEAIFDDISGKRFGRLVAVSPMKKGKIFYWKCKCDCGNTAEVLPQHLKRGLIKSCGCLRTDVSAQKNKKHGMSKTRIYKEWKGIKERCFNKNSNAFKNYGERGITVCTEWLGENGFENFYKWAFSNGYSDGLTIERKNVNGNYCPENCCWIPLPQQALNTRSNVILEYNGESKPLAQWAKEYGINYAVFHARVRRYGWSIERALHEPVRPY
;
A
#
# COMPACT_ATOMS: atom_id res chain seq x y z
N MET A 1 0.81 -28.39 -70.91
CA MET A 1 0.89 -29.48 -69.92
C MET A 1 -0.38 -29.48 -69.11
N ASP A 2 -1.05 -30.63 -69.04
CA ASP A 2 -2.24 -30.83 -68.22
C ASP A 2 -1.85 -31.51 -66.90
N LEU A 3 -2.36 -31.01 -65.77
CA LEU A 3 -2.09 -31.54 -64.44
C LEU A 3 -3.31 -32.21 -63.82
N THR A 4 -4.44 -32.24 -64.52
CA THR A 4 -5.69 -32.85 -64.05
C THR A 4 -5.49 -34.29 -63.57
N GLY A 5 -6.04 -34.62 -62.41
CA GLY A 5 -5.92 -35.93 -61.76
C GLY A 5 -4.62 -36.16 -60.98
N GLN A 6 -3.61 -35.30 -61.12
CA GLN A 6 -2.35 -35.46 -60.40
C GLN A 6 -2.46 -34.99 -58.93
N LYS A 7 -1.75 -35.68 -58.03
CA LYS A 7 -1.72 -35.36 -56.60
C LYS A 7 -0.38 -34.75 -56.17
N TYR A 8 -0.44 -33.66 -55.40
CA TYR A 8 0.69 -32.89 -54.88
C TYR A 8 0.51 -32.67 -53.36
N GLY A 9 1.17 -33.48 -52.55
CA GLY A 9 0.91 -33.51 -51.10
C GLY A 9 -0.52 -33.98 -50.84
N ARG A 10 -1.32 -33.12 -50.19
CA ARG A 10 -2.76 -33.35 -49.91
C ARG A 10 -3.69 -32.77 -50.97
N LEU A 11 -3.17 -32.25 -52.09
CA LEU A 11 -3.98 -31.61 -53.13
C LEU A 11 -4.09 -32.50 -54.36
N THR A 12 -5.30 -32.82 -54.78
CA THR A 12 -5.60 -33.47 -56.06
C THR A 12 -6.13 -32.43 -57.03
N VAL A 13 -5.51 -32.30 -58.20
CA VAL A 13 -5.91 -31.34 -59.23
C VAL A 13 -7.19 -31.80 -59.92
N ILE A 14 -8.22 -30.96 -59.91
CA ILE A 14 -9.53 -31.25 -60.51
C ILE A 14 -9.59 -30.70 -61.94
N GLU A 15 -9.26 -29.42 -62.13
CA GLU A 15 -9.38 -28.74 -63.42
C GLU A 15 -8.55 -27.45 -63.48
N LYS A 16 -8.46 -26.86 -64.68
CA LYS A 16 -7.84 -25.55 -64.88
C LYS A 16 -8.74 -24.46 -64.30
N ALA A 17 -8.15 -23.57 -63.51
CA ALA A 17 -8.83 -22.37 -63.02
C ALA A 17 -8.49 -21.15 -63.90
N ILE A 18 -9.19 -20.04 -63.64
CA ILE A 18 -8.92 -18.76 -64.30
C ILE A 18 -7.45 -18.39 -64.05
N PRO A 19 -6.66 -18.16 -65.10
CA PRO A 19 -5.25 -17.84 -64.98
C PRO A 19 -5.08 -16.46 -64.35
N HIS A 20 -4.09 -16.31 -63.49
CA HIS A 20 -3.75 -15.03 -62.89
C HIS A 20 -2.86 -14.23 -63.85
N ILE A 21 -3.24 -13.00 -64.17
CA ILE A 21 -2.45 -12.09 -65.01
C ILE A 21 -1.70 -11.13 -64.09
N THR A 22 -0.37 -11.13 -64.18
CA THR A 22 0.45 -10.21 -63.38
C THR A 22 0.31 -8.77 -63.91
N PRO A 23 0.67 -7.74 -63.12
CA PRO A 23 0.68 -6.35 -63.59
C PRO A 23 1.54 -6.11 -64.85
N LYS A 24 2.52 -6.98 -65.12
CA LYS A 24 3.37 -6.95 -66.31
C LYS A 24 2.80 -7.77 -67.49
N GLY A 25 1.54 -8.21 -67.40
CA GLY A 25 0.86 -8.99 -68.45
C GLY A 25 1.21 -10.47 -68.51
N ARG A 26 2.03 -11.00 -67.58
CA ARG A 26 2.42 -12.41 -67.59
C ARG A 26 1.27 -13.28 -67.10
N LYS A 27 0.89 -14.29 -67.91
CA LYS A 27 -0.13 -15.28 -67.55
C LYS A 27 0.45 -16.38 -66.65
N ILE A 28 -0.13 -16.57 -65.47
CA ILE A 28 0.18 -17.67 -64.55
C ILE A 28 -0.96 -18.67 -64.58
N TYR A 29 -0.65 -19.91 -64.92
CA TYR A 29 -1.63 -21.00 -64.95
C TYR A 29 -2.00 -21.42 -63.53
N MET A 30 -3.30 -21.42 -63.25
CA MET A 30 -3.89 -21.76 -61.96
C MET A 30 -4.74 -23.03 -62.10
N TRP A 31 -4.83 -23.79 -61.01
CA TRP A 31 -5.50 -25.09 -60.98
C TRP A 31 -6.43 -25.16 -59.77
N LYS A 32 -7.67 -25.58 -60.00
CA LYS A 32 -8.61 -25.89 -58.94
C LYS A 32 -8.24 -27.27 -58.39
N CYS A 33 -8.04 -27.35 -57.07
CA CYS A 33 -7.62 -28.56 -56.39
C CYS A 33 -8.58 -28.89 -55.24
N ILE A 34 -8.85 -30.17 -55.02
CA ILE A 34 -9.51 -30.66 -53.81
C ILE A 34 -8.44 -31.16 -52.85
N CYS A 35 -8.53 -30.74 -51.59
CA CYS A 35 -7.64 -31.18 -50.54
C CYS A 35 -8.16 -32.46 -49.88
N ASP A 36 -7.27 -33.30 -49.35
CA ASP A 36 -7.64 -34.50 -48.56
C ASP A 36 -8.56 -34.18 -47.37
N CYS A 37 -8.57 -32.93 -46.87
CA CYS A 37 -9.51 -32.49 -45.84
C CYS A 37 -10.89 -32.06 -46.38
N GLY A 38 -11.18 -32.28 -47.66
CA GLY A 38 -12.44 -31.96 -48.34
C GLY A 38 -12.56 -30.52 -48.86
N ASN A 39 -11.66 -29.61 -48.48
CA ASN A 39 -11.73 -28.21 -48.93
C ASN A 39 -11.11 -28.00 -50.31
N GLU A 40 -11.69 -27.08 -51.08
CA GLU A 40 -11.13 -26.65 -52.36
C GLU A 40 -10.13 -25.51 -52.20
N THR A 41 -9.16 -25.43 -53.12
CA THR A 41 -8.21 -24.32 -53.20
C THR A 41 -7.72 -24.14 -54.64
N VAL A 42 -7.21 -22.95 -54.97
CA VAL A 42 -6.68 -22.64 -56.30
C VAL A 42 -5.18 -22.36 -56.19
N VAL A 43 -4.37 -23.13 -56.91
CA VAL A 43 -2.90 -23.13 -56.80
C VAL A 43 -2.25 -22.98 -58.16
N SER A 44 -1.13 -22.26 -58.22
CA SER A 44 -0.36 -22.11 -59.45
C SER A 44 0.40 -23.39 -59.83
N THR A 45 0.71 -23.56 -61.12
CA THR A 45 1.57 -24.65 -61.61
C THR A 45 2.91 -24.73 -60.86
N SER A 46 3.53 -23.57 -60.59
CA SER A 46 4.80 -23.50 -59.86
C SER A 46 4.64 -23.87 -58.39
N GLY A 47 3.53 -23.48 -57.75
CA GLY A 47 3.24 -23.82 -56.35
C GLY A 47 3.06 -25.32 -56.12
N LEU A 48 2.39 -26.01 -57.06
CA LEU A 48 2.20 -27.47 -57.03
C LEU A 48 3.54 -28.20 -57.28
N ARG A 49 4.20 -27.94 -58.42
CA ARG A 49 5.43 -28.66 -58.81
C ARG A 49 6.61 -28.36 -57.89
N GLY A 50 6.71 -27.12 -57.42
CA GLY A 50 7.73 -26.69 -56.47
C GLY A 50 7.46 -27.13 -55.03
N LYS A 51 6.36 -27.86 -54.76
CA LYS A 51 5.93 -28.33 -53.44
C LYS A 51 5.79 -27.21 -52.39
N GLN A 52 5.58 -25.97 -52.83
CA GLN A 52 5.38 -24.81 -51.95
C GLN A 52 3.97 -24.82 -51.34
N VAL A 53 2.99 -25.33 -52.09
CA VAL A 53 1.61 -25.46 -51.64
C VAL A 53 1.22 -26.93 -51.68
N GLN A 54 1.20 -27.56 -50.51
CA GLN A 54 0.95 -29.00 -50.37
C GLN A 54 -0.41 -29.32 -49.74
N SER A 55 -1.19 -28.31 -49.39
CA SER A 55 -2.54 -28.44 -48.83
C SER A 55 -3.30 -27.13 -49.01
N CYS A 56 -4.61 -27.11 -48.73
CA CYS A 56 -5.40 -25.88 -48.69
C CYS A 56 -5.08 -24.99 -47.45
N GLY A 57 -3.93 -25.21 -46.79
CA GLY A 57 -3.56 -24.60 -45.51
C GLY A 57 -3.94 -25.43 -44.27
N CYS A 58 -4.60 -26.58 -44.43
CA CYS A 58 -4.91 -27.48 -43.31
C CYS A 58 -3.65 -28.05 -42.64
N LEU A 59 -2.62 -28.40 -43.43
CA LEU A 59 -1.36 -28.94 -42.89
C LEU A 59 -0.67 -27.94 -41.94
N GLN A 60 -0.69 -26.65 -42.27
CA GLN A 60 -0.13 -25.62 -41.40
C GLN A 60 -0.97 -25.44 -40.13
N ARG A 61 -2.30 -25.50 -40.23
CA ARG A 61 -3.20 -25.41 -39.07
C ARG A 61 -2.99 -26.56 -38.09
N GLU A 62 -2.82 -27.79 -38.58
CA GLU A 62 -2.54 -28.97 -37.76
C GLU A 62 -1.22 -28.83 -37.00
N ARG A 63 -0.13 -28.48 -37.70
CA ARG A 63 1.20 -28.26 -37.08
C ARG A 63 1.20 -27.17 -36.01
N VAL A 64 0.49 -26.07 -36.26
CA VAL A 64 0.36 -24.97 -35.30
C VAL A 64 -0.44 -25.41 -34.08
N HIS A 65 -1.48 -26.24 -34.26
CA HIS A 65 -2.28 -26.76 -33.15
C HIS A 65 -1.44 -27.65 -32.22
N GLU A 66 -0.60 -28.53 -32.78
CA GLU A 66 0.33 -29.38 -32.02
C GLU A 66 1.40 -28.54 -31.28
N ALA A 67 1.93 -27.48 -31.89
CA ALA A 67 2.99 -26.66 -31.29
C ALA A 67 2.51 -25.67 -30.20
N ILE A 68 1.22 -25.33 -30.15
CA ILE A 68 0.68 -24.35 -29.18
C ILE A 68 0.44 -24.99 -27.80
N PHE A 69 0.20 -26.30 -27.73
CA PHE A 69 -0.13 -27.01 -26.50
C PHE A 69 1.08 -27.64 -25.83
N ASP A 70 2.09 -26.82 -25.56
CA ASP A 70 3.14 -27.20 -24.62
C ASP A 70 2.48 -27.31 -23.24
N ASP A 71 2.17 -28.52 -22.79
CA ASP A 71 1.56 -28.74 -21.48
C ASP A 71 2.54 -28.28 -20.39
N ILE A 72 2.08 -27.34 -19.59
CA ILE A 72 2.84 -26.79 -18.46
C ILE A 72 2.14 -27.07 -17.13
N SER A 73 1.18 -27.98 -17.09
CA SER A 73 0.53 -28.41 -15.85
C SER A 73 1.56 -28.83 -14.80
N GLY A 74 1.40 -28.36 -13.57
CA GLY A 74 2.33 -28.61 -12.46
C GLY A 74 3.64 -27.82 -12.50
N LYS A 75 3.98 -27.13 -13.60
CA LYS A 75 5.21 -26.33 -13.67
C LYS A 75 5.09 -25.06 -12.83
N ARG A 76 6.19 -24.70 -12.17
CA ARG A 76 6.31 -23.53 -11.29
C ARG A 76 6.98 -22.35 -12.00
N PHE A 77 6.43 -21.16 -11.79
CA PHE A 77 6.87 -19.88 -12.34
C PHE A 77 6.88 -18.83 -11.23
N GLY A 78 7.99 -18.73 -10.51
CA GLY A 78 8.06 -17.96 -9.26
C GLY A 78 7.10 -18.54 -8.22
N ARG A 79 6.14 -17.72 -7.76
CA ARG A 79 5.10 -18.12 -6.81
C ARG A 79 3.88 -18.79 -7.44
N LEU A 80 3.82 -18.88 -8.77
CA LEU A 80 2.70 -19.47 -9.48
C LEU A 80 3.00 -20.91 -9.86
N VAL A 81 2.03 -21.81 -9.66
CA VAL A 81 2.02 -23.17 -10.20
C VAL A 81 0.88 -23.27 -11.20
N ALA A 82 1.19 -23.64 -12.44
CA ALA A 82 0.19 -23.83 -13.49
C ALA A 82 -0.68 -25.06 -13.19
N VAL A 83 -2.00 -24.90 -13.21
CA VAL A 83 -2.95 -25.96 -12.81
C VAL A 83 -3.70 -26.50 -14.01
N SER A 84 -4.32 -25.62 -14.79
CA SER A 84 -5.13 -26.06 -15.93
C SER A 84 -5.16 -25.01 -17.03
N PRO A 85 -5.24 -25.43 -18.29
CA PRO A 85 -5.48 -24.53 -19.41
C PRO A 85 -6.93 -24.03 -19.44
N MET A 86 -7.14 -22.84 -19.97
CA MET A 86 -8.48 -22.26 -20.18
C MET A 86 -8.48 -21.32 -21.38
N LYS A 87 -9.65 -21.16 -22.02
CA LYS A 87 -9.85 -20.20 -23.12
C LYS A 87 -10.74 -19.05 -22.66
N LYS A 88 -10.36 -17.82 -23.00
CA LYS A 88 -11.21 -16.62 -22.92
C LYS A 88 -11.25 -15.96 -24.29
N GLY A 89 -12.40 -16.09 -24.97
CA GLY A 89 -12.54 -15.73 -26.38
C GLY A 89 -11.57 -16.52 -27.26
N LYS A 90 -10.76 -15.82 -28.06
CA LYS A 90 -9.73 -16.43 -28.92
C LYS A 90 -8.40 -16.67 -28.20
N ILE A 91 -8.26 -16.22 -26.96
CA ILE A 91 -7.00 -16.22 -26.23
C ILE A 91 -6.97 -17.37 -25.22
N PHE A 92 -5.81 -18.01 -25.12
CA PHE A 92 -5.54 -19.11 -24.23
C PHE A 92 -4.74 -18.66 -22.99
N TYR A 93 -5.18 -19.07 -21.81
CA TYR A 93 -4.60 -18.75 -20.52
C TYR A 93 -4.35 -20.02 -19.71
N TRP A 94 -3.48 -19.91 -18.73
CA TRP A 94 -3.32 -20.89 -17.66
C TRP A 94 -3.89 -20.35 -16.36
N LYS A 95 -4.79 -21.13 -15.75
CA LYS A 95 -5.16 -20.94 -14.35
C LYS A 95 -4.02 -21.44 -13.49
N CYS A 96 -3.51 -20.57 -12.64
CA CYS A 96 -2.38 -20.83 -11.75
C CYS A 96 -2.80 -20.66 -10.29
N LYS A 97 -2.25 -21.51 -9.40
CA LYS A 97 -2.30 -21.31 -7.94
C LYS A 97 -1.07 -20.56 -7.49
N CYS A 98 -1.25 -19.54 -6.66
CA CYS A 98 -0.17 -18.75 -6.08
C CYS A 98 0.17 -19.28 -4.67
N ASP A 99 1.43 -19.15 -4.25
CA ASP A 99 1.86 -19.52 -2.89
C ASP A 99 1.11 -18.75 -1.78
N CYS A 100 0.56 -17.56 -2.08
CA CYS A 100 -0.26 -16.82 -1.12
C CYS A 100 -1.73 -17.31 -1.02
N GLY A 101 -2.06 -18.43 -1.65
CA GLY A 101 -3.41 -19.03 -1.65
C GLY A 101 -4.35 -18.52 -2.74
N ASN A 102 -4.06 -17.37 -3.35
CA ASN A 102 -4.87 -16.81 -4.44
C ASN A 102 -4.58 -17.49 -5.79
N THR A 103 -5.43 -17.25 -6.77
CA THR A 103 -5.23 -17.71 -8.16
C THR A 103 -4.89 -16.57 -9.10
N ALA A 104 -4.23 -16.90 -10.20
CA ALA A 104 -3.97 -15.98 -11.31
C ALA A 104 -4.27 -16.66 -12.64
N GLU A 105 -4.77 -15.90 -13.60
CA GLU A 105 -4.93 -16.34 -14.98
C GLU A 105 -3.85 -15.67 -15.83
N VAL A 106 -2.96 -16.47 -16.42
CA VAL A 106 -1.74 -15.93 -17.02
C VAL A 106 -1.53 -16.53 -18.40
N LEU A 107 -1.11 -15.69 -19.33
CA LEU A 107 -0.71 -16.12 -20.67
C LEU A 107 0.52 -17.04 -20.58
N PRO A 108 0.57 -18.16 -21.32
CA PRO A 108 1.71 -19.09 -21.30
C PRO A 108 3.05 -18.38 -21.55
N GLN A 109 3.09 -17.45 -22.51
CA GLN A 109 4.30 -16.69 -22.84
C GLN A 109 4.79 -15.78 -21.69
N HIS A 110 3.88 -15.29 -20.83
CA HIS A 110 4.25 -14.47 -19.68
C HIS A 110 4.81 -15.31 -18.53
N LEU A 111 4.33 -16.55 -18.38
CA LEU A 111 4.91 -17.53 -17.46
C LEU A 111 6.31 -17.92 -17.93
N LYS A 112 6.45 -18.36 -19.18
CA LYS A 112 7.74 -18.83 -19.75
C LYS A 112 8.83 -17.75 -19.75
N ARG A 113 8.47 -16.49 -20.06
CA ARG A 113 9.41 -15.35 -20.01
C ARG A 113 9.64 -14.80 -18.60
N GLY A 114 8.93 -15.31 -17.60
CA GLY A 114 9.04 -14.83 -16.21
C GLY A 114 8.52 -13.40 -15.99
N LEU A 115 7.62 -12.90 -16.84
CA LEU A 115 7.04 -11.55 -16.70
C LEU A 115 6.03 -11.50 -15.56
N ILE A 116 5.29 -12.60 -15.34
CA ILE A 116 4.33 -12.73 -14.25
C ILE A 116 4.79 -13.87 -13.35
N LYS A 117 5.16 -13.52 -12.11
CA LYS A 117 5.74 -14.46 -11.12
C LYS A 117 4.86 -14.67 -9.89
N SER A 118 3.73 -13.99 -9.79
CA SER A 118 2.77 -14.10 -8.69
C SER A 118 1.40 -13.57 -9.13
N CYS A 119 0.37 -13.75 -8.31
CA CYS A 119 -0.94 -13.13 -8.50
C CYS A 119 -0.96 -11.61 -8.18
N GLY A 120 0.19 -10.93 -8.23
CA GLY A 120 0.38 -9.56 -7.74
C GLY A 120 0.89 -9.43 -6.29
N CYS A 121 0.79 -10.48 -5.46
CA CYS A 121 1.22 -10.43 -4.05
C CYS A 121 2.71 -10.13 -3.86
N LEU A 122 3.58 -10.56 -4.79
CA LEU A 122 5.02 -10.29 -4.72
C LEU A 122 5.32 -8.78 -4.71
N ARG A 123 4.57 -7.99 -5.50
CA ARG A 123 4.71 -6.53 -5.52
C ARG A 123 4.30 -5.92 -4.18
N THR A 124 3.22 -6.43 -3.59
CA THR A 124 2.73 -5.98 -2.28
C THR A 124 3.75 -6.25 -1.19
N ASP A 125 4.33 -7.45 -1.15
CA ASP A 125 5.32 -7.82 -0.13
C ASP A 125 6.58 -6.97 -0.21
N VAL A 126 7.12 -6.78 -1.43
CA VAL A 126 8.32 -5.96 -1.66
C VAL A 126 8.06 -4.51 -1.24
N SER A 127 6.88 -3.96 -1.59
CA SER A 127 6.49 -2.61 -1.16
C SER A 127 6.36 -2.50 0.35
N ALA A 128 5.70 -3.47 0.99
CA ALA A 128 5.54 -3.50 2.43
C ALA A 128 6.87 -3.61 3.18
N GLN A 129 7.85 -4.35 2.63
CA GLN A 129 9.20 -4.41 3.19
C GLN A 129 9.94 -3.09 3.02
N LYS A 130 9.94 -2.50 1.82
CA LYS A 130 10.63 -1.23 1.54
C LYS A 130 10.07 -0.05 2.36
N ASN A 131 8.77 -0.04 2.62
CA ASN A 131 8.11 1.05 3.34
C ASN A 131 8.17 0.91 4.87
N LYS A 132 8.72 -0.18 5.41
CA LYS A 132 8.94 -0.32 6.85
C LYS A 132 10.19 0.47 7.24
N LYS A 133 10.01 1.55 8.02
CA LYS A 133 11.09 2.27 8.71
C LYS A 133 11.50 1.52 9.99
N HIS A 134 10.73 1.72 11.06
CA HIS A 134 10.98 1.11 12.38
C HIS A 134 9.94 0.03 12.77
N GLY A 135 8.88 -0.18 11.97
CA GLY A 135 7.84 -1.17 12.26
C GLY A 135 6.89 -0.84 13.42
N MET A 136 7.12 0.25 14.15
CA MET A 136 6.37 0.63 15.36
C MET A 136 5.20 1.61 15.11
N SER A 137 4.79 1.83 13.86
CA SER A 137 3.76 2.84 13.52
C SER A 137 2.39 2.62 14.19
N LYS A 138 2.13 1.41 14.67
CA LYS A 138 0.90 1.03 15.38
C LYS A 138 1.01 1.11 16.90
N THR A 139 2.19 1.37 17.45
CA THR A 139 2.44 1.40 18.91
C THR A 139 1.95 2.70 19.54
N ARG A 140 1.69 2.66 20.86
CA ARG A 140 1.28 3.84 21.62
C ARG A 140 2.36 4.94 21.61
N ILE A 141 3.61 4.59 21.88
CA ILE A 141 4.73 5.54 21.88
C ILE A 141 4.90 6.26 20.53
N TYR A 142 4.67 5.57 19.41
CA TYR A 142 4.66 6.21 18.09
C TYR A 142 3.51 7.20 17.93
N LYS A 143 2.32 6.87 18.42
CA LYS A 143 1.18 7.80 18.43
C LYS A 143 1.47 9.04 19.29
N GLU A 144 2.17 8.89 20.42
CA GLU A 144 2.61 10.03 21.24
C GLU A 144 3.56 10.95 20.46
N TRP A 145 4.62 10.39 19.88
CA TRP A 145 5.57 11.15 19.04
C TRP A 145 4.89 11.86 17.86
N LYS A 146 3.97 11.15 17.18
CA LYS A 146 3.17 11.73 16.11
C LYS A 146 2.29 12.86 16.65
N GLY A 147 1.65 12.68 17.79
CA GLY A 147 0.80 13.67 18.46
C GLY A 147 1.57 14.94 18.83
N ILE A 148 2.82 14.82 19.29
CA ILE A 148 3.70 15.98 19.52
C ILE A 148 3.84 16.80 18.22
N LYS A 149 4.19 16.14 17.11
CA LYS A 149 4.35 16.81 15.81
C LYS A 149 3.05 17.40 15.28
N GLU A 150 1.93 16.71 15.48
CA GLU A 150 0.59 17.19 15.15
C GLU A 150 0.32 18.54 15.82
N ARG A 151 0.60 18.64 17.13
CA ARG A 151 0.43 19.88 17.90
C ARG A 151 1.35 21.00 17.43
N CYS A 152 2.60 20.69 17.11
CA CYS A 152 3.61 21.70 16.76
C CYS A 152 3.55 22.18 15.30
N PHE A 153 3.13 21.33 14.34
CA PHE A 153 3.31 21.63 12.91
C PHE A 153 2.03 21.53 12.07
N ASN A 154 0.98 20.83 12.54
CA ASN A 154 -0.24 20.71 11.75
C ASN A 154 -1.17 21.92 11.95
N LYS A 155 -1.07 22.92 11.06
CA LYS A 155 -1.91 24.13 11.08
C LYS A 155 -3.43 23.87 11.03
N ASN A 156 -3.86 22.70 10.56
CA ASN A 156 -5.28 22.32 10.51
C ASN A 156 -5.78 21.71 11.83
N SER A 157 -4.90 21.43 12.78
CA SER A 157 -5.29 20.88 14.09
C SER A 157 -5.79 21.97 15.02
N ASN A 158 -6.90 21.74 15.71
CA ASN A 158 -7.39 22.64 16.78
C ASN A 158 -6.33 22.88 17.88
N ALA A 159 -5.45 21.90 18.10
CA ALA A 159 -4.38 22.03 19.06
C ALA A 159 -3.31 23.04 18.61
N PHE A 160 -3.09 23.23 17.31
CA PHE A 160 -1.98 24.05 16.78
C PHE A 160 -1.94 25.45 17.37
N LYS A 161 -3.10 26.09 17.57
CA LYS A 161 -3.23 27.41 18.19
C LYS A 161 -2.57 27.51 19.57
N ASN A 162 -2.62 26.41 20.33
CA ASN A 162 -2.07 26.33 21.68
C ASN A 162 -0.58 25.92 21.72
N TYR A 163 0.00 25.56 20.58
CA TYR A 163 1.35 25.00 20.47
C TYR A 163 2.13 25.66 19.33
N GLY A 164 1.98 25.19 18.10
CA GLY A 164 2.74 25.70 16.95
C GLY A 164 2.56 27.20 16.69
N GLU A 165 1.35 27.74 16.85
CA GLU A 165 1.10 29.20 16.70
C GLU A 165 1.84 30.04 17.76
N ARG A 166 2.18 29.45 18.91
CA ARG A 166 2.98 30.07 19.97
C ARG A 166 4.48 29.92 19.77
N GLY A 167 4.92 29.30 18.66
CA GLY A 167 6.34 29.02 18.39
C GLY A 167 6.88 27.78 19.11
N ILE A 168 6.03 26.97 19.75
CA ILE A 168 6.47 25.72 20.38
C ILE A 168 6.79 24.69 19.29
N THR A 169 8.04 24.24 19.27
CA THR A 169 8.55 23.27 18.30
C THR A 169 9.09 22.01 19.01
N VAL A 170 9.72 21.14 18.24
CA VAL A 170 10.36 19.90 18.65
C VAL A 170 11.85 19.98 18.32
N CYS A 171 12.72 19.43 19.17
CA CYS A 171 14.16 19.41 18.88
C CYS A 171 14.47 18.67 17.58
N THR A 172 15.57 19.05 16.93
CA THR A 172 16.03 18.46 15.67
C THR A 172 16.27 16.96 15.79
N GLU A 173 16.77 16.51 16.95
CA GLU A 173 17.02 15.10 17.24
C GLU A 173 15.76 14.24 17.12
N TRP A 174 14.59 14.75 17.52
CA TRP A 174 13.32 14.03 17.44
C TRP A 174 12.56 14.29 16.11
N LEU A 175 13.06 15.20 15.26
CA LEU A 175 12.47 15.51 13.94
C LEU A 175 13.21 14.88 12.75
N GLY A 176 14.49 14.55 12.91
CA GLY A 176 15.34 14.05 11.84
C GLY A 176 14.92 12.69 11.25
N GLU A 177 15.76 12.15 10.36
CA GLU A 177 15.53 10.86 9.70
C GLU A 177 15.26 9.72 10.69
N ASN A 178 16.00 9.71 11.81
CA ASN A 178 15.87 8.78 12.93
C ASN A 178 15.09 9.39 14.12
N GLY A 179 14.25 10.39 13.87
CA GLY A 179 13.63 11.20 14.92
C GLY A 179 12.73 10.41 15.87
N PHE A 180 12.04 9.39 15.35
CA PHE A 180 11.24 8.50 16.19
C PHE A 180 12.12 7.57 17.03
N GLU A 181 13.18 7.02 16.46
CA GLU A 181 14.11 6.12 17.13
C GLU A 181 14.82 6.82 18.30
N ASN A 182 15.22 8.08 18.10
CA ASN A 182 15.80 8.90 19.16
C ASN A 182 14.79 9.22 20.26
N PHE A 183 13.57 9.63 19.88
CA PHE A 183 12.49 9.83 20.85
C PHE A 183 12.17 8.54 21.63
N TYR A 184 12.14 7.40 20.95
CA TYR A 184 11.87 6.09 21.56
C TYR A 184 12.95 5.74 22.58
N LYS A 185 14.24 5.84 22.21
CA LYS A 185 15.36 5.60 23.13
C LYS A 185 15.27 6.49 24.36
N TRP A 186 15.07 7.80 24.16
CA TRP A 186 14.88 8.74 25.26
C TRP A 186 13.70 8.34 26.14
N ALA A 187 12.54 8.02 25.54
CA ALA A 187 11.32 7.74 26.28
C ALA A 187 11.52 6.57 27.25
N PHE A 188 12.06 5.44 26.78
CA PHE A 188 12.30 4.28 27.62
C PHE A 188 13.39 4.51 28.66
N SER A 189 14.47 5.21 28.31
CA SER A 189 15.51 5.59 29.28
C SER A 189 15.01 6.58 30.35
N ASN A 190 13.87 7.25 30.12
CA ASN A 190 13.29 8.25 31.03
C ASN A 190 11.95 7.81 31.62
N GLY A 191 11.72 6.50 31.73
CA GLY A 191 10.62 5.95 32.52
C GLY A 191 9.27 5.86 31.81
N TYR A 192 9.24 5.88 30.48
CA TYR A 192 8.01 5.64 29.72
C TYR A 192 7.32 4.34 30.12
N SER A 193 6.00 4.40 30.27
CA SER A 193 5.12 3.24 30.29
C SER A 193 3.76 3.61 29.69
N ASP A 194 2.97 2.59 29.34
CA ASP A 194 1.67 2.79 28.66
C ASP A 194 0.63 3.55 29.50
N GLY A 195 0.85 3.72 30.81
CA GLY A 195 0.01 4.54 31.69
C GLY A 195 0.39 6.03 31.78
N LEU A 196 1.52 6.43 31.19
CA LEU A 196 2.06 7.79 31.33
C LEU A 196 1.88 8.61 30.06
N THR A 197 1.73 9.92 30.22
CA THR A 197 1.61 10.93 29.17
C THR A 197 2.84 11.84 29.15
N ILE A 198 3.19 12.36 27.98
CA ILE A 198 4.32 13.28 27.85
C ILE A 198 3.90 14.68 28.29
N GLU A 199 4.71 15.28 29.14
CA GLU A 199 4.53 16.63 29.66
C GLU A 199 5.76 17.50 29.36
N ARG A 200 5.55 18.82 29.24
CA ARG A 200 6.65 19.80 29.21
C ARG A 200 6.79 20.47 30.57
N LYS A 201 7.99 20.42 31.16
CA LYS A 201 8.34 21.04 32.45
C LYS A 201 8.13 22.56 32.38
N ASN A 202 8.64 23.20 31.34
CA ASN A 202 8.32 24.57 30.97
C ASN A 202 7.26 24.56 29.86
N VAL A 203 6.07 25.05 30.18
CA VAL A 203 4.91 25.10 29.27
C VAL A 203 5.14 25.91 27.98
N ASN A 204 6.02 26.91 28.05
CA ASN A 204 6.44 27.75 26.92
C ASN A 204 7.65 27.18 26.17
N GLY A 205 8.32 26.17 26.72
CA GLY A 205 9.47 25.52 26.09
C GLY A 205 9.08 24.50 25.02
N ASN A 206 10.07 24.08 24.25
CA ASN A 206 9.94 23.10 23.16
C ASN A 206 9.83 21.66 23.68
N TYR A 207 9.45 20.74 22.82
CA TYR A 207 9.60 19.30 23.09
C TYR A 207 11.04 18.88 22.84
N CYS A 208 11.77 18.60 23.93
CA CYS A 208 13.14 18.14 23.91
C CYS A 208 13.44 17.33 25.19
N PRO A 209 14.50 16.50 25.21
CA PRO A 209 14.85 15.70 26.38
C PRO A 209 14.89 16.48 27.70
N GLU A 210 15.39 17.71 27.66
CA GLU A 210 15.61 18.56 28.84
C GLU A 210 14.29 19.10 29.39
N ASN A 211 13.36 19.43 28.50
CA ASN A 211 12.08 20.04 28.84
C ASN A 211 10.93 19.05 28.93
N CYS A 212 11.12 17.76 28.62
CA CYS A 212 10.06 16.76 28.67
C CYS A 212 10.19 15.81 29.86
N CYS A 213 9.05 15.29 30.31
CA CYS A 213 8.97 14.19 31.28
C CYS A 213 7.72 13.34 31.04
N TRP A 214 7.69 12.15 31.63
CA TRP A 214 6.52 11.27 31.63
C TRP A 214 5.79 11.39 32.97
N ILE A 215 4.50 11.71 32.93
CA ILE A 215 3.66 11.84 34.13
C ILE A 215 2.37 11.03 33.98
N PRO A 216 1.69 10.64 35.07
CA PRO A 216 0.37 10.02 34.97
C PRO A 216 -0.68 11.00 34.42
N LEU A 217 -1.70 10.48 33.71
CA LEU A 217 -2.81 11.29 33.20
C LEU A 217 -3.51 12.17 34.25
N PRO A 218 -3.78 11.70 35.50
CA PRO A 218 -4.35 12.55 36.53
C PRO A 218 -3.48 13.77 36.86
N GLN A 219 -2.16 13.60 36.86
CA GLN A 219 -1.23 14.69 37.12
C GLN A 219 -1.24 15.71 35.97
N GLN A 220 -1.35 15.27 34.72
CA GLN A 220 -1.43 16.18 33.58
C GLN A 220 -2.72 17.03 33.61
N ALA A 221 -3.84 16.45 34.03
CA ALA A 221 -5.10 17.19 34.17
C ALA A 221 -5.02 18.35 35.19
N LEU A 222 -4.14 18.22 36.19
CA LEU A 222 -3.86 19.28 37.16
C LEU A 222 -3.03 20.43 36.57
N ASN A 223 -2.28 20.18 35.50
CA ASN A 223 -1.37 21.15 34.86
C ASN A 223 -2.03 21.97 33.74
N THR A 224 -3.35 21.86 33.53
CA THR A 224 -4.03 22.62 32.48
C THR A 224 -4.05 24.11 32.81
N ARG A 225 -3.95 24.97 31.78
CA ARG A 225 -3.99 26.44 31.93
C ARG A 225 -5.30 26.98 32.53
N SER A 226 -6.36 26.19 32.53
CA SER A 226 -7.62 26.53 33.19
C SER A 226 -7.50 26.49 34.71
N ASN A 227 -6.54 25.76 35.25
CA ASN A 227 -6.34 25.64 36.68
C ASN A 227 -5.62 26.86 37.22
N VAL A 228 -6.11 27.37 38.35
CA VAL A 228 -5.45 28.44 39.11
C VAL A 228 -4.37 27.78 39.97
N ILE A 229 -3.10 28.03 39.70
CA ILE A 229 -2.00 27.57 40.55
C ILE A 229 -1.64 28.68 41.52
N LEU A 230 -1.54 28.35 42.80
CA LEU A 230 -1.16 29.29 43.86
C LEU A 230 0.02 28.71 44.63
N GLU A 231 0.98 29.57 44.96
CA GLU A 231 2.11 29.27 45.82
C GLU A 231 1.75 29.60 47.28
N TYR A 232 1.97 28.65 48.18
CA TYR A 232 1.78 28.84 49.62
C TYR A 232 2.67 27.86 50.39
N ASN A 233 3.35 28.34 51.44
CA ASN A 233 4.28 27.57 52.27
C ASN A 233 5.38 26.83 51.47
N GLY A 234 5.91 27.46 50.42
CA GLY A 234 7.00 26.90 49.61
C GLY A 234 6.57 25.81 48.61
N GLU A 235 5.27 25.55 48.50
CA GLU A 235 4.70 24.62 47.52
C GLU A 235 3.79 25.35 46.53
N SER A 236 3.82 24.95 45.26
CA SER A 236 2.92 25.45 44.21
C SER A 236 1.92 24.36 43.81
N LYS A 237 0.62 24.60 44.05
CA LYS A 237 -0.43 23.61 43.76
C LYS A 237 -1.65 24.26 43.09
N PRO A 238 -2.45 23.48 42.34
CA PRO A 238 -3.75 23.92 41.86
C PRO A 238 -4.70 24.25 43.02
N LEU A 239 -5.56 25.23 42.82
CA LEU A 239 -6.57 25.70 43.77
C LEU A 239 -7.49 24.57 44.27
N ALA A 240 -7.80 23.57 43.43
CA ALA A 240 -8.56 22.39 43.83
C ALA A 240 -7.83 21.50 44.84
N GLN A 241 -6.50 21.38 44.72
CA GLN A 241 -5.70 20.60 45.64
C GLN A 241 -5.60 21.31 46.99
N TRP A 242 -5.38 22.63 46.98
CA TRP A 242 -5.40 23.44 48.20
C TRP A 242 -6.76 23.38 48.92
N ALA A 243 -7.87 23.48 48.18
CA ALA A 243 -9.22 23.34 48.75
C ALA A 243 -9.40 21.97 49.45
N LYS A 244 -8.92 20.89 48.83
CA LYS A 244 -9.00 19.54 49.38
C LYS A 244 -8.13 19.36 50.62
N GLU A 245 -6.89 19.83 50.59
CA GLU A 245 -5.93 19.69 51.70
C GLU A 245 -6.38 20.44 52.95
N TYR A 246 -6.96 21.63 52.79
CA TYR A 246 -7.43 22.48 53.91
C TYR A 246 -8.91 22.26 54.24
N GLY A 247 -9.59 21.33 53.58
CA GLY A 247 -10.99 20.99 53.86
C GLY A 247 -12.00 22.10 53.52
N ILE A 248 -11.70 22.98 52.57
CA ILE A 248 -12.56 24.10 52.18
C ILE A 248 -13.38 23.74 50.95
N ASN A 249 -14.64 24.20 50.89
CA ASN A 249 -15.45 24.06 49.68
C ASN A 249 -14.78 24.76 48.49
N TYR A 250 -14.55 24.02 47.41
CA TYR A 250 -13.85 24.51 46.21
C TYR A 250 -14.49 25.77 45.62
N ALA A 251 -15.83 25.84 45.54
CA ALA A 251 -16.51 26.99 44.94
C ALA A 251 -16.30 28.27 45.78
N VAL A 252 -16.30 28.12 47.11
CA VAL A 252 -16.00 29.22 48.04
C VAL A 252 -14.55 29.66 47.89
N PHE A 253 -13.60 28.73 47.91
CA PHE A 253 -12.18 29.04 47.78
C PHE A 253 -11.86 29.68 46.42
N HIS A 254 -12.47 29.17 45.35
CA HIS A 254 -12.34 29.74 44.01
C HIS A 254 -12.90 31.16 43.95
N ALA A 255 -14.08 31.42 44.52
CA ALA A 255 -14.65 32.76 44.57
C ALA A 255 -13.76 33.74 45.38
N ARG A 256 -13.25 33.32 46.54
CA ARG A 256 -12.31 34.12 47.36
C ARG A 256 -11.11 34.58 46.56
N VAL A 257 -10.45 33.67 45.85
CA VAL A 257 -9.25 33.99 45.08
C VAL A 257 -9.58 34.75 43.80
N ARG A 258 -10.50 34.24 42.96
CA ARG A 258 -10.73 34.77 41.61
C ARG A 258 -11.68 35.96 41.55
N ARG A 259 -12.73 35.96 42.37
CA ARG A 259 -13.77 37.01 42.34
C ARG A 259 -13.45 38.14 43.31
N TYR A 260 -13.00 37.78 44.51
CA TYR A 260 -12.77 38.74 45.59
C TYR A 260 -11.29 39.14 45.77
N GLY A 261 -10.36 38.49 45.05
CA GLY A 261 -8.94 38.85 45.07
C GLY A 261 -8.24 38.60 46.40
N TRP A 262 -8.74 37.67 47.22
CA TRP A 262 -8.11 37.36 48.51
C TRP A 262 -6.74 36.72 48.32
N SER A 263 -5.79 37.04 49.20
CA SER A 263 -4.54 36.30 49.31
C SER A 263 -4.83 34.83 49.64
N ILE A 264 -3.94 33.92 49.22
CA ILE A 264 -4.12 32.49 49.50
C ILE A 264 -4.24 32.20 51.00
N GLU A 265 -3.41 32.83 51.82
CA GLU A 265 -3.43 32.68 53.28
C GLU A 265 -4.80 33.04 53.86
N ARG A 266 -5.33 34.21 53.48
CA ARG A 266 -6.65 34.64 53.90
C ARG A 266 -7.76 33.72 53.38
N ALA A 267 -7.66 33.33 52.11
CA ALA A 267 -8.64 32.48 51.46
C ALA A 267 -8.73 31.07 52.07
N LEU A 268 -7.62 30.57 52.63
CA LEU A 268 -7.56 29.29 53.33
C LEU A 268 -8.08 29.35 54.76
N HIS A 269 -7.71 30.38 55.53
CA HIS A 269 -7.94 30.34 56.99
C HIS A 269 -9.20 31.06 57.47
N GLU A 270 -9.73 32.03 56.71
CA GLU A 270 -10.89 32.78 57.19
C GLU A 270 -12.17 31.92 57.08
N PRO A 271 -12.97 31.78 58.15
CA PRO A 271 -14.15 30.93 58.15
C PRO A 271 -15.23 31.46 57.20
N VAL A 272 -16.05 30.56 56.66
CA VAL A 272 -17.26 30.96 55.93
C VAL A 272 -18.26 31.47 56.96
N ARG A 273 -18.67 32.74 56.84
CA ARG A 273 -19.68 33.29 57.75
C ARG A 273 -21.00 32.54 57.54
N PRO A 274 -21.58 31.91 58.56
CA PRO A 274 -22.94 31.39 58.46
C PRO A 274 -23.89 32.57 58.27
N TYR A 275 -24.82 32.44 57.33
CA TYR A 275 -25.95 33.35 57.17
C TYR A 275 -27.04 32.99 58.19
#